data_AF-A0A1W9UPA7-F1
#
_entry.id   AF-A0A1W9UPA7-F1
#
_cell.length_a   1.000
_cell.length_b   1.000
_cell.length_c   1.000
_cell.angle_alpha   90.00
_cell.angle_beta   90.00
_cell.angle_gamma   90.00
#
_symmetry.space_group_name_H-M   'P 1'
#
loop_
_entity.id
_entity.type
_entity.pdbx_description
1 polymer ?
#
loop_
_entity_poly.entity_id
_entity_poly.type
_entity_poly.pdbx_seq_one_letter_code
_entity_poly.pdbx_strand_id
1 'polypeptide(L)'
;MLTIDGSHGEGGGQILRSALTLSALLGRPIRVENIRVRRQKPGLRPQHLTAARAVAQICDAELEGDALDSRALTFIPRRPPRAGRYHFCVTDAAAGGSAGAVSLI
;
A
#
# COMPACT_ATOMS: atom_id res chain seq x y z
N MET A 1 4.30 15.26 7.35
CA MET A 1 3.69 14.25 6.45
C MET A 1 4.07 14.61 5.02
N LEU A 2 4.57 13.65 4.23
CA LEU A 2 5.00 13.86 2.84
C LEU A 2 3.90 13.42 1.86
N THR A 3 3.54 14.28 0.91
CA THR A 3 2.56 13.93 -0.15
C THR A 3 3.30 13.46 -1.40
N ILE A 4 2.84 12.35 -1.97
CA ILE A 4 3.44 11.69 -3.14
C ILE A 4 2.36 11.53 -4.21
N ASP A 5 2.60 12.07 -5.39
CA ASP A 5 1.71 11.89 -6.54
C ASP A 5 2.02 10.56 -7.27
N GLY A 6 1.11 9.59 -7.12
CA GLY A 6 1.17 8.27 -7.74
C GLY A 6 0.92 8.25 -9.25
N SER A 7 0.67 9.40 -9.88
CA SER A 7 0.57 9.51 -11.34
C SER A 7 1.92 9.52 -12.06
N HIS A 8 3.01 9.77 -11.33
CA HIS A 8 4.36 9.88 -11.90
C HIS A 8 4.87 8.55 -12.49
N GLY A 9 5.80 8.67 -13.45
CA GLY A 9 6.39 7.54 -14.16
C GLY A 9 5.34 6.67 -14.84
N GLU A 10 5.36 5.37 -14.58
CA GLU A 10 4.41 4.41 -15.16
C GLU A 10 2.97 4.54 -14.63
N GLY A 11 2.73 5.36 -13.58
CA GLY A 11 1.41 5.50 -12.94
C GLY A 11 0.85 4.15 -12.48
N GLY A 12 1.73 3.25 -12.05
CA GLY A 12 1.42 1.87 -11.64
C GLY A 12 1.31 1.70 -10.13
N GLY A 13 1.57 0.47 -9.65
CA GLY A 13 1.59 0.16 -8.22
C GLY A 13 2.96 0.35 -7.55
N GLN A 14 4.02 0.59 -8.32
CA GLN A 14 5.39 0.59 -7.79
C GLN A 14 5.67 1.76 -6.85
N ILE A 15 5.20 2.97 -7.19
CA ILE A 15 5.35 4.15 -6.34
C ILE A 15 4.75 3.90 -4.95
N LEU A 16 3.55 3.32 -4.90
CA LEU A 16 2.88 3.00 -3.64
C LEU A 16 3.73 2.05 -2.78
N ARG A 17 4.23 0.95 -3.36
CA ARG A 17 5.05 -0.03 -2.64
C ARG A 17 6.32 0.59 -2.08
N SER A 18 7.09 1.28 -2.93
CA SER A 18 8.33 1.94 -2.51
C SER A 18 8.07 3.00 -1.45
N ALA A 19 7.00 3.79 -1.58
CA ALA A 19 6.64 4.80 -0.61
C ALA A 19 6.30 4.19 0.76
N LEU A 20 5.49 3.12 0.79
CA LEU A 20 5.15 2.40 2.03
C LEU A 20 6.40 1.84 2.72
N THR A 21 7.27 1.16 1.98
CA THR A 21 8.51 0.59 2.53
C THR A 21 9.42 1.68 3.10
N LEU A 22 9.66 2.75 2.34
CA LEU A 22 10.50 3.85 2.80
C LEU A 22 9.89 4.59 3.99
N SER A 23 8.58 4.80 3.99
CA SER A 23 7.87 5.40 5.11
C SER A 23 8.03 4.57 6.39
N ALA A 24 7.83 3.25 6.29
CA ALA A 24 8.01 2.34 7.43
C ALA A 24 9.45 2.32 7.95
N LEU A 25 10.44 2.30 7.06
CA LEU A 25 11.87 2.31 7.46
C LEU A 25 12.30 3.64 8.08
N LEU A 26 11.82 4.77 7.54
CA LEU A 26 12.21 6.10 7.98
C LEU A 26 11.34 6.65 9.12
N GLY A 27 10.24 5.99 9.47
CA GLY A 27 9.27 6.48 10.45
C GLY A 27 8.57 7.77 10.06
N ARG A 28 8.46 8.06 8.75
CA ARG A 28 7.92 9.34 8.24
C ARG A 28 6.53 9.15 7.64
N PRO A 29 5.47 9.79 8.16
CA PRO A 29 4.13 9.68 7.60
C PRO A 29 4.05 10.16 6.16
N ILE A 30 3.30 9.44 5.32
CA ILE A 30 3.09 9.76 3.91
C ILE A 30 1.61 9.77 3.53
N ARG A 31 1.29 10.51 2.47
CA ARG A 31 0.03 10.41 1.73
C ARG A 31 0.33 10.19 0.27
N VAL A 32 -0.14 9.09 -0.30
CA VAL A 32 -0.03 8.82 -1.74
C VAL A 32 -1.37 9.18 -2.38
N GLU A 33 -1.35 10.04 -3.39
CA GLU A 33 -2.53 10.45 -4.17
C GLU A 33 -2.45 9.92 -5.60
N ASN A 34 -3.53 10.05 -6.37
CA ASN A 34 -3.62 9.61 -7.77
C ASN A 34 -3.17 8.16 -8.02
N ILE A 35 -3.43 7.27 -7.05
CA ILE A 35 -2.97 5.88 -7.10
C ILE A 35 -3.51 5.22 -8.36
N ARG A 36 -2.59 4.81 -9.24
CA ARG A 36 -2.90 4.10 -10.49
C ARG A 36 -3.85 4.85 -11.43
N VAL A 37 -3.88 6.18 -11.37
CA VAL A 37 -4.84 7.00 -12.15
C VAL A 37 -4.74 6.78 -13.67
N ARG A 38 -3.57 6.36 -14.18
CA ARG A 38 -3.32 6.10 -15.60
C ARG A 38 -3.59 4.65 -16.04
N ARG A 39 -4.08 3.77 -15.15
CA ARG A 39 -4.43 2.38 -15.49
C ARG A 39 -5.92 2.28 -15.81
N GLN A 40 -6.29 1.34 -16.68
CA GLN A 40 -7.70 1.02 -17.01
C GLN A 40 -8.58 0.83 -15.77
N LYS A 41 -7.99 0.22 -14.74
CA LYS A 41 -8.61 -0.04 -13.44
C LYS A 41 -7.86 0.77 -12.38
N PRO A 42 -8.21 2.05 -12.11
CA PRO A 42 -7.47 2.94 -11.21
C PRO A 42 -7.73 2.66 -9.73
N GLY A 43 -6.85 3.16 -8.86
CA GLY A 43 -6.95 2.99 -7.40
C GLY A 43 -6.32 1.70 -6.87
N LEU A 44 -6.53 1.45 -5.58
CA LEU A 44 -6.06 0.27 -4.87
C LEU A 44 -6.74 -0.99 -5.41
N ARG A 45 -5.98 -2.08 -5.45
CA ARG A 45 -6.42 -3.42 -5.86
C ARG A 45 -6.06 -4.40 -4.75
N PRO A 46 -6.58 -5.63 -4.75
CA PRO A 46 -6.36 -6.56 -3.64
C PRO A 46 -4.89 -6.70 -3.24
N GLN A 47 -3.97 -6.82 -4.23
CA GLN A 47 -2.52 -6.86 -3.97
C GLN A 47 -1.97 -5.59 -3.30
N HIS A 48 -2.47 -4.41 -3.64
CA HIS A 48 -2.01 -3.14 -3.08
C HIS A 48 -2.50 -2.96 -1.64
N LEU A 49 -3.76 -3.30 -1.37
CA LEU A 49 -4.31 -3.30 -0.01
C LEU A 49 -3.56 -4.30 0.87
N THR A 50 -3.31 -5.50 0.34
CA THR A 50 -2.57 -6.53 1.09
C THR A 50 -1.16 -6.04 1.43
N ALA A 51 -0.44 -5.45 0.48
CA ALA A 51 0.87 -4.84 0.73
C ALA A 51 0.80 -3.70 1.76
N ALA A 52 -0.17 -2.78 1.64
CA ALA A 52 -0.34 -1.68 2.60
C ALA A 52 -0.62 -2.18 4.02
N ARG A 53 -1.54 -3.13 4.17
CA ARG A 53 -1.89 -3.77 5.45
C ARG A 53 -0.73 -4.58 6.02
N ALA A 54 0.03 -5.26 5.16
CA ALA A 54 1.21 -6.01 5.58
C ALA A 54 2.28 -5.11 6.19
N VAL A 55 2.64 -4.05 5.47
CA VAL A 55 3.61 -3.06 5.97
C VAL A 55 3.07 -2.39 7.24
N ALA A 56 1.78 -2.05 7.29
CA ALA A 56 1.16 -1.48 8.48
C ALA A 56 1.23 -2.40 9.69
N GLN A 57 0.95 -3.70 9.53
CA GLN A 57 1.05 -4.67 10.63
C GLN A 57 2.48 -4.81 11.15
N ILE A 58 3.48 -4.78 10.26
CA ILE A 58 4.90 -4.91 10.62
C ILE A 58 5.40 -3.73 11.48
N CYS A 59 4.88 -2.52 11.24
CA CYS A 59 5.34 -1.29 11.90
C CYS A 59 4.27 -0.58 12.75
N ASP A 60 3.15 -1.25 13.04
CA ASP A 60 2.03 -0.73 13.84
C ASP A 60 1.44 0.58 13.26
N ALA A 61 1.33 0.67 11.93
CA ALA A 61 0.89 1.90 11.26
C ALA A 61 -0.63 2.09 11.25
N GLU A 62 -1.05 3.35 11.23
CA GLU A 62 -2.41 3.74 10.89
C GLU A 62 -2.56 3.95 9.38
N LEU A 63 -3.74 3.60 8.88
CA LEU A 63 -4.12 3.71 7.48
C LEU A 63 -5.41 4.51 7.33
N GLU A 64 -5.44 5.44 6.38
CA GLU A 64 -6.68 6.07 5.92
C GLU A 64 -6.82 5.88 4.40
N GLY A 65 -8.02 5.54 3.93
CA GLY A 65 -8.24 5.22 2.50
C GLY A 65 -7.83 3.79 2.12
N ASP A 66 -7.65 2.90 3.09
CA ASP A 66 -7.42 1.45 2.92
C ASP A 66 -8.69 0.72 2.45
N ALA A 67 -9.14 1.06 1.24
CA ALA A 67 -10.32 0.48 0.60
C ALA A 67 -10.05 0.18 -0.87
N LEU A 68 -10.76 -0.81 -1.42
CA LEU A 68 -10.70 -1.12 -2.85
C LEU A 68 -11.04 0.12 -3.67
N ASP A 69 -10.37 0.27 -4.81
CA ASP A 69 -10.52 1.41 -5.73
C ASP A 69 -10.17 2.79 -5.17
N SER A 70 -9.75 2.88 -3.90
CA SER A 70 -9.29 4.14 -3.33
C SER A 70 -8.12 4.70 -4.12
N ARG A 71 -8.18 6.00 -4.39
CA ARG A 71 -7.16 6.72 -5.18
C ARG A 71 -6.18 7.48 -4.30
N ALA A 72 -6.37 7.43 -2.98
CA ALA A 72 -5.46 8.01 -2.02
C ALA A 72 -5.32 7.09 -0.80
N LEU A 73 -4.11 7.05 -0.24
CA LEU A 73 -3.81 6.31 0.98
C LEU A 73 -2.91 7.16 1.88
N THR A 74 -3.36 7.43 3.10
CA THR A 74 -2.51 7.95 4.17
C THR A 74 -1.92 6.77 4.94
N PHE A 75 -0.62 6.79 5.19
CA PHE A 75 0.10 5.78 5.96
C PHE A 75 0.95 6.47 7.03
N ILE A 76 0.71 6.13 8.30
CA ILE A 76 1.33 6.75 9.46
C ILE A 76 2.02 5.67 10.31
N PRO A 77 3.32 5.41 10.12
CA PRO A 77 4.04 4.40 10.89
C PRO A 77 4.17 4.83 12.36
N ARG A 78 3.96 3.91 13.31
CA ARG A 78 4.06 4.20 14.75
C ARG A 78 5.30 3.62 15.41
N ARG A 79 5.88 2.55 14.83
CA ARG A 79 7.08 1.89 15.36
C ARG A 79 8.03 1.51 14.22
N PRO A 80 9.32 1.26 14.50
CA PRO A 80 10.19 0.59 13.54
C PRO A 80 9.64 -0.79 13.14
N PRO A 81 9.94 -1.29 11.92
CA PRO A 81 9.55 -2.62 11.49
C PRO A 81 10.03 -3.71 12.45
N ARG A 82 9.14 -4.65 12.81
CA ARG A 82 9.46 -5.75 13.72
C ARG A 82 9.63 -7.07 12.98
N ALA A 83 10.71 -7.78 13.26
CA ALA A 83 10.89 -9.15 12.79
C ALA A 83 9.82 -10.08 13.38
N GLY A 84 9.40 -11.07 12.60
CA GLY A 84 8.38 -12.03 13.01
C GLY A 84 7.88 -12.89 11.85
N ARG A 85 7.00 -13.83 12.18
CA ARG A 85 6.24 -14.59 11.17
C ARG A 85 4.93 -13.87 10.93
N TYR A 86 4.69 -13.51 9.67
CA TYR A 86 3.47 -12.87 9.23
C TYR A 86 2.79 -13.74 8.17
N HIS A 87 1.46 -13.68 8.12
CA HIS A 87 0.67 -14.36 7.12
C HIS A 87 -0.31 -13.36 6.52
N PHE A 88 -0.29 -13.25 5.19
CA PHE A 88 -1.15 -12.34 4.44
C PHE A 88 -1.79 -13.12 3.30
N CYS A 89 -3.11 -13.05 3.19
CA CYS A 89 -3.83 -13.66 2.08
C CYS A 89 -4.48 -12.58 1.21
N VAL A 90 -4.12 -12.55 -0.07
CA VAL A 90 -4.60 -11.52 -1.01
C VAL A 90 -6.11 -11.61 -1.23
N THR A 91 -6.68 -12.80 -1.06
CA THR A 91 -8.12 -13.04 -1.19
C THR A 91 -8.90 -12.40 -0.05
N ASP A 92 -8.30 -12.13 1.10
CA ASP A 92 -8.97 -11.46 2.22
C ASP A 92 -9.32 -10.01 1.88
N ALA A 93 -8.60 -9.42 0.91
CA ALA A 93 -8.87 -8.07 0.42
C ALA A 93 -9.98 -8.03 -0.65
N ALA A 94 -10.43 -9.16 -1.21
CA ALA A 94 -11.55 -9.20 -2.17
C ALA A 94 -12.17 -10.60 -2.34
N ALA A 95 -13.50 -10.67 -2.24
CA ALA A 95 -14.30 -11.90 -2.35
C ALA A 95 -14.22 -12.61 -3.73
N GLY A 96 -13.72 -11.95 -4.77
CA GLY A 96 -13.65 -12.49 -6.15
C GLY A 96 -12.32 -13.15 -6.53
N GLY A 97 -11.41 -13.34 -5.57
CA GLY A 97 -10.04 -13.76 -5.86
C GLY A 97 -9.18 -12.64 -6.45
N SER A 98 -7.89 -12.92 -6.63
CA SER A 98 -6.92 -11.96 -7.16
C SER A 98 -5.88 -12.68 -8.01
N ALA A 99 -5.64 -12.19 -9.22
CA ALA A 99 -4.48 -12.58 -10.05
C ALA A 99 -3.20 -11.79 -9.68
N GLY A 100 -3.21 -11.09 -8.54
CA GLY A 100 -2.07 -10.30 -8.10
C GLY A 100 -0.87 -11.17 -7.75
N ALA A 101 0.32 -10.71 -8.11
CA ALA A 101 1.55 -11.43 -7.83
C ALA A 101 1.91 -11.32 -6.34
N VAL A 102 2.03 -12.47 -5.66
CA VAL A 102 2.43 -12.56 -4.25
C VAL A 102 3.81 -11.95 -4.02
N SER A 103 4.71 -12.03 -4.99
CA SER A 103 6.06 -11.44 -4.93
C SER A 103 6.10 -9.91 -4.87
N LEU A 104 4.95 -9.23 -5.04
CA LEU A 104 4.85 -7.77 -4.95
C LEU A 104 4.33 -7.28 -3.59
N ILE A 105 4.11 -8.20 -2.64
CA ILE A 105 3.68 -7.91 -1.26
C ILE A 105 4.91 -7.99 -0.37
#